data_AF-A0A938ECJ2-F1
#
_entry.id   AF-A0A938ECJ2-F1
#
_cell.length_a   1.000
_cell.length_b   1.000
_cell.length_c   1.000
_cell.angle_alpha   90.00
_cell.angle_beta   90.00
_cell.angle_gamma   90.00
#
_symmetry.space_group_name_H-M   'P 1'
#
loop_
_entity.id
_entity.type
_entity.pdbx_description
1 polymer ?
#
loop_
_entity_poly.entity_id
_entity_poly.type
_entity_poly.pdbx_seq_one_letter_code
_entity_poly.pdbx_strand_id
1 'polypeptide(L)' 'MTARETTVLHHVADGACKRVVAQRIGVAPRMVVTHVEHVLRKLGEDTRMGAATRRSSTG' A
#
# COMPACT_ATOMS: atom_id res chain seq x y z
N MET A 1 1.63 -2.13 -11.76
CA MET A 1 1.95 -1.34 -10.54
C MET A 1 3.11 -0.42 -10.85
N THR A 2 3.11 0.82 -10.33
CA THR A 2 4.31 1.70 -10.39
C THR A 2 5.27 1.38 -9.24
N ALA A 3 6.52 1.87 -9.30
CA ALA A 3 7.48 1.73 -8.21
C ALA A 3 6.96 2.35 -6.89
N ARG A 4 6.26 3.49 -6.99
CA ARG A 4 5.65 4.18 -5.84
C ARG A 4 4.55 3.31 -5.20
N GLU A 5 3.68 2.74 -6.02
CA GLU A 5 2.59 1.87 -5.58
C GLU A 5 3.10 0.57 -4.95
N THR A 6 4.17 0.00 -5.51
CA THR A 6 4.82 -1.20 -4.98
C THR A 6 5.41 -0.93 -3.60
N THR A 7 6.10 0.20 -3.43
CA THR A 7 6.66 0.61 -2.13
C THR A 7 5.57 0.81 -1.07
N VAL A 8 4.45 1.44 -1.46
CA VAL A 8 3.28 1.60 -0.59
C VAL A 8 2.70 0.23 -0.20
N LEU A 9 2.54 -0.68 -1.16
CA LEU A 9 2.04 -2.03 -0.91
C LEU A 9 2.94 -2.82 0.05
N HIS A 10 4.27 -2.73 -0.12
CA HIS A 10 5.24 -3.33 0.79
C HIS A 10 4.99 -2.89 2.24
N HIS A 11 4.94 -1.58 2.49
CA HIS A 11 4.77 -1.08 3.85
C HIS A 11 3.37 -1.34 4.42
N VAL A 12 2.33 -1.35 3.58
CA VAL A 12 0.97 -1.69 4.02
C VAL A 12 0.88 -3.15 4.45
N ALA A 13 1.54 -4.05 3.71
CA ALA A 13 1.61 -5.46 4.05
C ALA A 13 2.44 -5.73 5.33
N ASP A 14 3.48 -4.92 5.58
CA ASP A 14 4.24 -4.93 6.84
C ASP A 14 3.45 -4.34 8.02
N GLY A 15 2.18 -3.94 7.83
CA GLY A 15 1.33 -3.37 8.87
C GLY A 15 1.60 -1.90 9.18
N ALA A 16 2.49 -1.23 8.45
CA ALA A 16 2.84 0.17 8.71
C ALA A 16 1.61 1.09 8.60
N CYS A 17 1.57 2.12 9.45
CA CYS A 17 0.53 3.13 9.37
C CYS A 17 0.83 4.15 8.26
N LYS A 18 -0.21 4.75 7.69
CA LYS A 18 -0.10 5.74 6.60
C LYS A 18 0.87 6.90 6.89
N ARG A 19 1.04 7.30 8.15
CA ARG A 19 2.03 8.32 8.55
C ARG A 19 3.48 7.84 8.38
N VAL A 20 3.77 6.60 8.80
CA VAL A 20 5.10 6.01 8.64
C VAL A 20 5.40 5.78 7.15
N VAL A 21 4.43 5.30 6.38
CA VAL A 21 4.57 5.15 4.92
C VAL A 21 4.88 6.49 4.26
N ALA A 22 4.11 7.54 4.62
CA ALA A 22 4.28 8.89 4.12
C ALA A 22 5.69 9.44 4.37
N GLN A 23 6.20 9.24 5.60
CA GLN A 23 7.55 9.63 5.97
C GLN A 23 8.61 8.86 5.18
N ARG A 24 8.45 7.55 5.01
CA ARG A 24 9.40 6.68 4.29
C ARG A 24 9.52 7.01 2.81
N ILE A 25 8.40 7.37 2.16
CA ILE A 25 8.38 7.66 0.71
C ILE A 25 8.37 9.17 0.39
N GLY A 26 8.48 10.03 1.41
CA GLY A 26 8.55 11.48 1.25
C GLY A 26 7.30 12.12 0.64
N VAL A 27 6.11 11.72 1.06
CA VAL A 27 4.82 12.30 0.60
C VAL A 27 3.94 12.70 1.76
N ALA A 28 2.87 13.46 1.50
CA ALA A 28 1.87 13.76 2.51
C ALA A 28 1.04 12.51 2.87
N PRO A 29 0.59 12.32 4.13
CA PRO A 29 -0.25 11.20 4.53
C PRO A 29 -1.53 11.01 3.70
N ARG A 30 -2.12 12.11 3.22
CA ARG A 30 -3.29 12.09 2.32
C ARG A 30 -2.98 11.41 0.98
N MET A 31 -1.76 11.56 0.46
CA MET A 31 -1.36 10.93 -0.80
C MET A 31 -1.19 9.42 -0.65
N VAL A 32 -0.76 8.96 0.54
CA VAL A 32 -0.69 7.52 0.83
C VAL A 32 -2.06 6.88 0.70
N VAL A 33 -3.14 7.55 1.14
CA VAL A 33 -4.51 7.04 0.99
C VAL A 33 -4.83 6.80 -0.48
N THR A 34 -4.61 7.79 -1.34
CA THR A 34 -4.83 7.65 -2.79
C THR A 34 -3.96 6.56 -3.43
N HIS A 35 -2.70 6.45 -3.02
CA HIS A 35 -1.84 5.37 -3.50
C HIS A 35 -2.35 4.00 -3.08
N VAL A 36 -2.82 3.85 -1.83
CA VAL A 36 -3.42 2.61 -1.34
C VAL A 36 -4.69 2.29 -2.11
N GLU A 37 -5.60 3.23 -2.32
CA GLU A 37 -6.81 3.02 -3.12
C GLU A 37 -6.50 2.56 -4.55
N HIS A 38 -5.50 3.17 -5.20
CA HIS A 38 -5.06 2.74 -6.52
C HIS A 38 -4.43 1.35 -6.52
N VAL A 39 -3.66 1.01 -5.50
CA VAL A 39 -3.08 -0.33 -5.30
C VAL A 39 -4.19 -1.36 -5.12
N LEU A 40 -5.10 -1.11 -4.20
CA LEU A 40 -6.27 -1.94 -3.89
C LEU A 40 -7.11 -2.21 -5.14
N ARG A 41 -7.50 -1.16 -5.86
CA ARG A 41 -8.24 -1.27 -7.12
C ARG A 41 -7.50 -2.09 -8.18
N LYS A 42 -6.18 -1.96 -8.28
CA LYS A 42 -5.36 -2.74 -9.24
C LYS A 42 -5.19 -4.21 -8.83
N LEU A 43 -5.29 -4.51 -7.54
CA LEU A 43 -5.24 -5.88 -7.01
C LEU A 43 -6.61 -6.56 -6.95
N GLY A 44 -7.70 -5.80 -7.18
CA GLY A 44 -9.07 -6.28 -6.99
C GLY A 44 -9.39 -6.53 -5.52
N GLU A 45 -8.74 -5.81 -4.61
CA GLU A 45 -8.92 -5.92 -3.17
C GLU A 45 -9.58 -4.65 -2.63
N ASP A 46 -10.58 -4.79 -1.75
CA ASP A 46 -11.25 -3.64 -1.15
C ASP A 46 -10.62 -3.23 0.19
N THR A 47 -9.75 -4.08 0.75
CA THR A 47 -9.18 -3.87 2.08
C THR A 47 -7.66 -3.96 2.08
N ARG A 48 -7.04 -3.13 2.92
CA ARG A 48 -5.60 -3.19 3.20
C ARG A 48 -5.14 -4.58 3.66
N MET A 49 -6.00 -5.31 4.37
CA MET A 49 -5.73 -6.66 4.87
C MET A 49 -5.76 -7.66 3.73
N GLY A 50 -6.77 -7.58 2.84
CA GLY A 50 -6.84 -8.40 1.64
C GLY A 50 -5.61 -8.23 0.74
N ALA A 51 -5.15 -6.99 0.55
CA ALA A 51 -3.90 -6.74 -0.18
C ALA A 51 -2.63 -7.26 0.53
N ALA A 52 -2.57 -7.20 1.87
CA ALA A 52 -1.48 -7.78 2.64
C ALA A 52 -1.44 -9.31 2.49
N THR A 53 -2.60 -9.96 2.63
CA THR A 53 -2.78 -11.41 2.46
C THR A 53 -2.43 -11.86 1.04
N ARG A 54 -2.92 -11.15 0.02
CA ARG A 54 -2.64 -11.45 -1.39
C ARG A 54 -1.15 -11.35 -1.70
N ARG A 55 -0.46 -10.37 -1.11
CA ARG A 55 0.99 -10.23 -1.26
C ARG A 55 1.74 -11.38 -0.59
N SER A 56 1.34 -11.79 0.61
CA SER A 56 1.95 -12.95 1.28
C SER A 56 1.66 -14.28 0.57
N SER A 57 0.55 -14.39 -0.16
CA SER A 57 0.22 -15.59 -0.93
C SER A 57 0.86 -15.63 -2.33
N THR A 58 1.46 -14.52 -2.79
CA THR A 58 2.18 -14.44 -4.08
C THR A 58 3.70 -14.58 -3.89
N GLY A 59 4.12 -15.30 -2.85
CA GLY A 59 5.52 -15.62 -2.56
C GLY A 59 5.99 -16.86 -3.30
#